data_AF-A0A3P6QI28-F1
#
_entry.id   AF-A0A3P6QI28-F1
#
_cell.length_a   1.000
_cell.length_b   1.000
_cell.length_c   1.000
_cell.angle_alpha   90.00
_cell.angle_beta   90.00
_cell.angle_gamma   90.00
#
_symmetry.space_group_name_H-M   'P 1'
#
loop_
_entity.id
_entity.type
_entity.pdbx_description
1 polymer ?
#
loop_
_entity_poly.entity_id
_entity_poly.type
_entity_poly.pdbx_seq_one_letter_code
_entity_poly.pdbx_strand_id
1 'polypeptide(L)'
;MEVRDGKREQLQYGMVAPIFWKEKGVLGNYDIAEHKATFAIGDHYFEVTDSYTLGNMLVLTRNMSGGPPGCSCEKCSENEEHASQRPLRVNDWGDFCCGNSWPVDKPIMKALNRPMNTPNGPQDHYVALWYRHGRPQMGRAWNDNGKINASFVDSGREFTGRIIGSMQMLVEIPATAAGFEYIWLPYEQAVRYEDKDFAPVHMNYVAPCVVKTDNFELL
;
A
#
# COMPACT_ATOMS: atom_id res chain seq x y z
N MET A 1 -14.36 -11.11 19.69
CA MET A 1 -14.22 -11.07 18.22
C MET A 1 -15.22 -12.07 17.68
N GLU A 2 -16.39 -11.62 17.23
CA GLU A 2 -17.41 -12.54 16.72
C GLU A 2 -16.91 -13.20 15.44
N VAL A 3 -16.81 -14.53 15.50
CA VAL A 3 -16.49 -15.36 14.34
C VAL A 3 -17.75 -15.40 13.50
N ARG A 4 -17.82 -14.57 12.44
CA ARG A 4 -18.79 -14.77 11.37
C ARG A 4 -18.56 -16.17 10.79
N ASP A 5 -19.54 -17.04 10.98
CA ASP A 5 -19.58 -18.47 10.63
C ASP A 5 -19.72 -18.65 9.11
N GLY A 6 -18.74 -18.13 8.37
CA GLY A 6 -18.58 -18.34 6.94
C GLY A 6 -17.60 -19.48 6.68
N LYS A 7 -17.81 -20.26 5.62
CA LYS A 7 -16.85 -21.28 5.17
C LYS A 7 -15.51 -20.61 4.88
N ARG A 8 -14.49 -20.98 5.64
CA ARG A 8 -13.12 -20.48 5.52
C ARG A 8 -12.20 -21.62 5.16
N GLU A 9 -11.33 -21.40 4.19
CA GLU A 9 -10.34 -22.40 3.76
C GLU A 9 -8.95 -21.81 3.89
N GLN A 10 -8.07 -22.50 4.62
CA GLN A 10 -6.67 -22.08 4.72
C GLN A 10 -6.00 -22.11 3.34
N LEU A 11 -5.26 -21.06 3.01
CA LEU A 11 -4.44 -21.06 1.80
C LEU A 11 -3.24 -21.98 2.03
N GLN A 12 -3.14 -23.04 1.22
CA GLN A 12 -2.03 -23.98 1.29
C GLN A 12 -1.72 -24.58 -0.09
N TYR A 13 -0.50 -25.07 -0.24
CA TYR A 13 -0.06 -25.92 -1.34
C TYR A 13 0.56 -27.19 -0.74
N GLY A 14 -0.09 -28.35 -0.98
CA GLY A 14 0.25 -29.57 -0.24
C GLY A 14 0.06 -29.35 1.27
N MET A 15 1.10 -29.64 2.06
CA MET A 15 1.12 -29.47 3.51
C MET A 15 1.82 -28.18 3.97
N VAL A 16 2.01 -27.21 3.07
CA VAL A 16 2.69 -25.95 3.37
C VAL A 16 1.73 -24.77 3.20
N ALA A 17 1.75 -23.86 4.16
CA ALA A 17 1.00 -22.60 4.12
C ALA A 17 1.89 -21.39 4.41
N PRO A 18 1.56 -20.18 3.91
CA PRO A 18 2.24 -18.97 4.33
C PRO A 18 1.86 -18.61 5.77
N ILE A 19 2.83 -18.17 6.56
CA ILE A 19 2.64 -17.70 7.94
C ILE A 19 3.41 -16.41 8.16
N PHE A 20 2.79 -15.43 8.80
CA PHE A 20 3.35 -14.11 9.04
C PHE A 20 3.58 -13.88 10.53
N TRP A 21 4.84 -13.63 10.89
CA TRP A 21 5.25 -13.32 12.24
C TRP A 21 5.25 -11.80 12.46
N LYS A 22 4.14 -11.29 13.01
CA LYS A 22 3.89 -9.85 13.14
C LYS A 22 4.96 -9.12 13.94
N GLU A 23 5.40 -9.68 15.06
CA GLU A 23 6.40 -9.05 15.94
C GLU A 23 7.77 -8.89 15.25
N LYS A 24 8.06 -9.75 14.26
CA LYS A 24 9.30 -9.72 13.48
C LYS A 24 9.13 -9.08 12.10
N GLY A 25 7.90 -8.84 11.65
CA GLY A 25 7.60 -8.27 10.34
C GLY A 25 8.03 -9.17 9.18
N VAL A 26 8.00 -10.49 9.34
CA VAL A 26 8.51 -11.46 8.34
C VAL A 26 7.46 -12.47 7.93
N LEU A 27 7.44 -12.79 6.63
CA LEU A 27 6.67 -13.89 6.05
C LEU A 27 7.54 -15.14 5.96
N GLY A 28 6.99 -16.28 6.36
CA GLY A 28 7.67 -17.58 6.33
C GLY A 28 6.77 -18.69 5.82
N ASN A 29 7.24 -19.92 6.00
CA ASN A 29 6.53 -21.15 5.61
C ASN A 29 6.08 -21.89 6.86
N TYR A 30 4.85 -22.38 6.87
CA TYR A 30 4.30 -23.23 7.91
C TYR A 30 4.06 -24.63 7.36
N ASP A 31 4.79 -25.60 7.89
CA ASP A 31 4.56 -27.02 7.68
C ASP A 31 3.43 -27.48 8.61
N ILE A 32 2.32 -27.87 8.00
CA ILE A 32 1.09 -28.29 8.69
C ILE A 32 1.27 -29.67 9.33
N ALA A 33 2.06 -30.56 8.72
CA ALA A 33 2.25 -31.92 9.23
C ALA A 33 3.18 -31.93 10.45
N GLU A 34 4.22 -31.11 10.42
CA GLU A 34 5.20 -31.01 11.51
C GLU A 34 4.84 -29.95 12.56
N HIS A 35 3.81 -29.14 12.33
CA HIS A 35 3.45 -27.99 13.16
C HIS A 35 4.64 -27.05 13.38
N LYS A 36 5.28 -26.65 12.28
CA LYS A 36 6.59 -25.98 12.30
C LYS A 36 6.63 -24.81 11.33
N ALA A 37 7.01 -23.64 11.81
CA ALA A 37 7.22 -22.46 10.99
C ALA A 37 8.70 -22.16 10.77
N THR A 38 9.06 -21.76 9.56
CA THR A 38 10.43 -21.48 9.15
C THR A 38 10.55 -20.11 8.51
N PHE A 39 11.58 -19.35 8.90
CA PHE A 39 11.78 -17.96 8.49
C PHE A 39 13.23 -17.70 8.11
N ALA A 40 13.43 -16.92 7.06
CA ALA A 40 14.71 -16.30 6.74
C ALA A 40 14.69 -14.84 7.22
N ILE A 41 15.56 -14.50 8.16
CA ILE A 41 15.64 -13.14 8.73
C ILE A 41 17.11 -12.69 8.66
N GLY A 42 17.40 -11.77 7.73
CA GLY A 42 18.78 -11.42 7.40
C GLY A 42 19.54 -12.64 6.90
N ASP A 43 20.69 -12.92 7.50
CA ASP A 43 21.55 -14.08 7.16
C ASP A 43 21.25 -15.31 8.04
N HIS A 44 20.16 -15.30 8.80
CA HIS A 44 19.81 -16.35 9.75
C HIS A 44 18.52 -17.09 9.36
N TYR A 45 18.51 -18.37 9.68
CA TYR A 45 17.35 -19.24 9.59
C TYR A 45 16.76 -19.45 10.99
N PHE A 46 15.46 -19.24 11.13
CA PHE A 46 14.71 -19.43 12.36
C PHE A 46 13.65 -20.50 12.19
N GLU A 47 13.50 -21.33 13.21
CA GLU A 47 12.49 -22.38 13.28
C GLU A 47 11.67 -22.19 14.57
N VAL A 48 10.35 -22.31 14.45
CA VAL A 48 9.41 -22.18 15.55
C VAL A 48 8.45 -23.37 15.53
N THR A 49 8.44 -24.16 16.59
CA THR A 49 7.58 -25.34 16.76
C THR A 49 6.64 -25.22 17.95
N ASP A 50 6.86 -24.25 18.85
CA ASP A 50 6.03 -24.11 20.04
C ASP A 50 4.67 -23.49 19.69
N SER A 51 3.59 -24.12 20.17
CA SER A 51 2.23 -23.73 19.82
C SER A 51 1.85 -22.34 20.35
N TYR A 52 2.49 -21.86 21.41
CA TYR A 52 2.22 -20.55 21.97
C TYR A 52 2.68 -19.44 21.01
N THR A 53 3.92 -19.53 20.52
CA THR A 53 4.48 -18.55 19.59
C THR A 53 3.76 -18.64 18.24
N LEU A 54 3.55 -19.85 17.72
CA LEU A 54 2.78 -20.07 16.49
C LEU A 54 1.36 -19.51 16.58
N GLY A 55 0.69 -19.66 17.73
CA GLY A 55 -0.68 -19.20 17.95
C GLY A 55 -0.87 -17.68 17.87
N ASN A 56 0.21 -16.89 17.95
CA ASN A 56 0.18 -15.44 17.79
C ASN A 56 0.50 -14.97 16.35
N MET A 57 0.87 -15.88 15.47
CA MET A 57 1.17 -15.58 14.07
C MET A 57 -0.11 -15.57 13.21
N LEU A 58 -0.03 -14.95 12.02
CA LEU A 58 -1.15 -14.87 11.09
C LEU A 58 -0.96 -15.86 9.94
N VAL A 59 -2.02 -16.56 9.56
CA VAL A 59 -2.06 -17.39 8.34
C VAL A 59 -3.05 -16.80 7.34
N LEU A 60 -2.81 -17.01 6.06
CA LEU A 60 -3.71 -16.55 5.01
C LEU A 60 -4.87 -17.54 4.82
N THR A 61 -6.09 -17.02 4.79
CA THR A 61 -7.32 -17.82 4.67
C THR A 61 -8.20 -17.22 3.60
N ARG A 62 -8.79 -18.07 2.75
CA ARG A 62 -9.82 -17.71 1.79
C ARG A 62 -11.16 -17.65 2.50
N ASN A 63 -11.83 -16.51 2.41
CA ASN A 63 -13.23 -16.42 2.80
C ASN A 63 -14.10 -16.83 1.60
N MET A 64 -14.87 -17.90 1.74
CA MET A 64 -15.65 -18.49 0.64
C MET A 64 -17.07 -17.94 0.55
N SER A 65 -17.42 -16.97 1.41
CA SER A 65 -18.76 -16.38 1.50
C SER A 65 -18.70 -14.89 1.86
N GLY A 66 -19.53 -14.09 1.20
CA GLY A 66 -19.57 -12.63 1.36
C GLY A 66 -18.43 -11.90 0.64
N GLY A 67 -18.36 -10.58 0.83
CA GLY A 67 -17.27 -9.72 0.35
C GLY A 67 -16.32 -9.29 1.47
N PRO A 68 -15.13 -8.74 1.12
CA PRO A 68 -14.27 -8.10 2.09
C PRO A 68 -14.95 -6.87 2.70
N PRO A 69 -14.56 -6.44 3.92
CA PRO A 69 -15.03 -5.19 4.48
C PRO A 69 -14.78 -4.02 3.53
N GLY A 70 -15.82 -3.19 3.29
CA GLY A 70 -15.72 -2.03 2.39
C GLY A 70 -15.87 -2.35 0.89
N CYS A 71 -16.23 -3.58 0.52
CA CYS A 71 -16.54 -3.91 -0.87
C CYS A 71 -17.77 -3.13 -1.37
N SER A 72 -17.63 -2.46 -2.52
CA SER A 72 -18.68 -1.64 -3.14
C SER A 72 -19.40 -2.32 -4.31
N CYS A 73 -19.27 -3.63 -4.48
CA CYS A 73 -19.98 -4.35 -5.54
C CYS A 73 -21.48 -4.46 -5.22
N GLU A 74 -22.30 -4.60 -6.26
CA GLU A 74 -23.78 -4.64 -6.15
C GLU A 74 -24.26 -5.59 -5.02
N LYS A 75 -23.70 -6.80 -4.97
CA LYS A 75 -24.06 -7.83 -3.97
C LYS A 75 -23.71 -7.44 -2.53
N CYS A 76 -22.65 -6.65 -2.33
CA CYS A 76 -22.24 -6.21 -1.00
C CYS A 76 -22.95 -4.93 -0.58
N SER A 77 -23.27 -4.04 -1.53
CA SER A 77 -24.01 -2.80 -1.26
C SER A 77 -25.46 -3.03 -0.83
N GLU A 78 -26.07 -4.15 -1.23
CA GLU A 78 -27.44 -4.52 -0.84
C GLU A 78 -27.56 -5.02 0.61
N ASN A 79 -26.44 -5.30 1.28
CA ASN A 79 -26.42 -5.83 2.64
C ASN A 79 -25.79 -4.81 3.59
N GLU A 80 -26.62 -4.08 4.36
CA GLU A 80 -26.16 -3.04 5.30
C GLU A 80 -25.17 -3.59 6.36
N GLU A 81 -25.19 -4.89 6.66
CA GLU A 81 -24.25 -5.57 7.55
C GLU A 81 -22.82 -5.76 6.99
N HIS A 82 -22.61 -5.48 5.68
CA HIS A 82 -21.32 -5.56 4.99
C HIS A 82 -20.58 -4.21 4.89
N ALA A 83 -21.22 -3.09 5.23
CA ALA A 83 -20.50 -1.85 5.47
C ALA A 83 -19.42 -2.12 6.53
N SER A 84 -18.17 -1.73 6.27
CA SER A 84 -17.09 -2.01 7.20
C SER A 84 -17.37 -1.30 8.53
N GLN A 85 -17.77 -2.04 9.56
CA GLN A 85 -17.97 -1.50 10.91
C GLN A 85 -16.66 -0.92 11.50
N ARG A 86 -15.52 -1.18 10.85
CA ARG A 86 -14.21 -0.64 11.19
C ARG A 86 -13.61 0.05 9.97
N PRO A 87 -13.56 1.38 9.96
CA PRO A 87 -12.98 2.09 8.82
C PRO A 87 -11.48 1.80 8.72
N LEU A 88 -10.95 1.77 7.49
CA LEU A 88 -9.54 1.53 7.20
C LEU A 88 -8.70 2.70 7.70
N ARG A 89 -7.63 2.41 8.44
CA ARG A 89 -6.69 3.40 8.99
C ARG A 89 -5.27 3.26 8.42
N VAL A 90 -5.16 2.60 7.28
CA VAL A 90 -3.90 2.37 6.56
C VAL A 90 -4.04 2.94 5.16
N ASN A 91 -2.95 3.50 4.62
CA ASN A 91 -2.89 3.95 3.24
C ASN A 91 -3.02 2.77 2.29
N ASP A 92 -3.76 2.93 1.19
CA ASP A 92 -3.88 1.91 0.14
C ASP A 92 -2.84 2.14 -0.95
N TRP A 93 -1.90 1.22 -1.09
CA TRP A 93 -0.83 1.27 -2.09
C TRP A 93 -1.10 0.18 -3.13
N GLY A 94 -1.51 0.59 -4.33
CA GLY A 94 -1.70 -0.34 -5.43
C GLY A 94 -0.36 -0.71 -6.08
N ASP A 95 -0.15 -1.99 -6.39
CA ASP A 95 1.01 -2.45 -7.14
C ASP A 95 0.82 -2.26 -8.65
N PHE A 96 1.78 -1.58 -9.29
CA PHE A 96 1.78 -1.29 -10.71
C PHE A 96 3.17 -1.51 -11.32
N CYS A 97 3.25 -1.46 -12.65
CA CYS A 97 4.52 -1.54 -13.37
C CYS A 97 4.58 -0.43 -14.41
N CYS A 98 5.69 0.31 -14.44
CA CYS A 98 5.91 1.36 -15.43
C CYS A 98 5.83 0.77 -16.85
N GLY A 99 5.06 1.40 -17.73
CA GLY A 99 4.78 0.97 -19.09
C GLY A 99 3.53 0.11 -19.27
N ASN A 100 2.91 -0.37 -18.18
CA ASN A 100 1.59 -1.02 -18.24
C ASN A 100 0.49 0.03 -18.50
N SER A 101 -0.72 -0.45 -18.80
CA SER A 101 -1.90 0.40 -18.97
C SER A 101 -2.17 1.24 -17.72
N TRP A 102 -2.59 2.49 -17.94
CA TRP A 102 -3.02 3.38 -16.87
C TRP A 102 -4.27 2.81 -16.17
N PRO A 103 -4.33 2.81 -14.82
CA PRO A 103 -5.45 2.23 -14.07
C PRO A 103 -6.67 3.17 -14.10
N VAL A 104 -7.55 2.97 -15.08
CA VAL A 104 -8.78 3.78 -15.24
C VAL A 104 -9.87 3.46 -14.21
N ASP A 105 -9.76 2.30 -13.55
CA ASP A 105 -10.70 1.77 -12.57
C ASP A 105 -10.33 2.13 -11.13
N LYS A 106 -9.18 2.78 -10.90
CA LYS A 106 -8.69 3.14 -9.57
C LYS A 106 -8.50 4.64 -9.43
N PRO A 107 -9.01 5.25 -8.34
CA PRO A 107 -8.77 6.67 -8.07
C PRO A 107 -7.35 6.84 -7.52
N ILE A 108 -6.40 7.19 -8.38
CA ILE A 108 -5.02 7.43 -7.95
C ILE A 108 -4.89 8.85 -7.40
N MET A 109 -4.24 8.99 -6.23
CA MET A 109 -4.03 10.27 -5.55
C MET A 109 -3.30 11.28 -6.43
N LYS A 110 -4.03 12.32 -6.85
CA LYS A 110 -3.50 13.43 -7.65
C LYS A 110 -2.86 14.49 -6.76
N ALA A 111 -1.66 14.95 -7.14
CA ALA A 111 -0.97 16.02 -6.42
C ALA A 111 -1.84 17.29 -6.37
N LEU A 112 -2.06 17.82 -5.16
CA LEU A 112 -2.87 19.02 -4.88
C LEU A 112 -4.31 18.98 -5.44
N ASN A 113 -4.81 17.83 -5.88
CA ASN A 113 -6.08 17.67 -6.59
C ASN A 113 -6.23 18.61 -7.81
N ARG A 114 -5.12 18.99 -8.46
CA ARG A 114 -5.12 19.87 -9.64
C ARG A 114 -3.91 19.64 -10.55
N PRO A 115 -3.95 20.08 -11.82
CA PRO A 115 -2.75 20.15 -12.64
C PRO A 115 -1.70 21.07 -11.99
N MET A 116 -0.43 20.72 -12.12
CA MET A 116 0.70 21.51 -11.62
C MET A 116 1.35 22.34 -12.72
N ASN A 117 1.94 23.47 -12.32
CA ASN A 117 2.78 24.27 -13.20
C ASN A 117 4.17 23.62 -13.35
N THR A 118 4.26 22.48 -14.05
CA THR A 118 5.53 21.79 -14.29
C THR A 118 6.36 22.54 -15.35
N PRO A 119 7.71 22.59 -15.27
CA PRO A 119 8.51 23.29 -16.26
C PRO A 119 8.50 22.58 -17.62
N ASN A 120 8.40 21.24 -17.62
CA ASN A 120 8.31 20.39 -18.80
C ASN A 120 7.49 19.12 -18.49
N GLY A 121 6.86 18.57 -19.52
CA GLY A 121 6.17 17.30 -19.45
C GLY A 121 4.73 17.40 -18.91
N PRO A 122 4.20 16.30 -18.34
CA PRO A 122 2.80 16.22 -17.91
C PRO A 122 2.53 17.13 -16.71
N GLN A 123 1.38 17.79 -16.67
CA GLN A 123 0.97 18.63 -15.53
C GLN A 123 0.28 17.83 -14.42
N ASP A 124 -0.36 16.72 -14.78
CA ASP A 124 -1.05 15.84 -13.84
C ASP A 124 -0.07 14.83 -13.25
N HIS A 125 0.30 15.05 -11.99
CA HIS A 125 1.20 14.15 -11.25
C HIS A 125 0.44 13.38 -10.20
N TYR A 126 0.82 12.13 -10.02
CA TYR A 126 0.17 11.21 -9.09
C TYR A 126 1.20 10.61 -8.14
N VAL A 127 0.83 10.43 -6.88
CA VAL A 127 1.73 9.92 -5.83
C VAL A 127 2.17 8.50 -6.12
N ALA A 128 3.49 8.31 -6.23
CA ALA A 128 4.09 7.01 -6.48
C ALA A 128 5.23 6.72 -5.49
N LEU A 129 5.48 5.43 -5.26
CA LEU A 129 6.51 4.90 -4.37
C LEU A 129 7.31 3.83 -5.12
N TRP A 130 8.64 3.94 -5.06
CA TRP A 130 9.57 2.97 -5.64
C TRP A 130 10.63 2.58 -4.61
N TYR A 131 11.23 1.40 -4.77
CA TYR A 131 12.31 0.95 -3.90
C TYR A 131 13.58 0.79 -4.71
N ARG A 132 14.66 1.43 -4.25
CA ARG A 132 16.00 1.28 -4.81
C ARG A 132 16.99 1.02 -3.69
N HIS A 133 17.76 -0.06 -3.80
CA HIS A 133 18.72 -0.51 -2.77
C HIS A 133 18.10 -0.58 -1.35
N GLY A 134 16.87 -1.07 -1.26
CA GLY A 134 16.13 -1.21 0.01
C GLY A 134 15.59 0.10 0.59
N ARG A 135 15.72 1.23 -0.12
CA ARG A 135 15.24 2.54 0.35
C ARG A 135 13.98 2.97 -0.40
N PRO A 136 12.91 3.38 0.31
CA PRO A 136 11.72 3.92 -0.33
C PRO A 136 12.02 5.30 -0.94
N GLN A 137 11.54 5.52 -2.16
CA GLN A 137 11.62 6.78 -2.89
C GLN A 137 10.20 7.19 -3.26
N MET A 138 9.75 8.32 -2.72
CA MET A 138 8.53 8.96 -3.21
C MET A 138 8.85 9.66 -4.53
N GLY A 139 7.89 9.67 -5.44
CA GLY A 139 8.02 10.34 -6.72
C GLY A 139 6.67 10.53 -7.38
N ARG A 140 6.71 10.76 -8.70
CA ARG A 140 5.51 11.02 -9.49
C ARG A 140 5.30 9.97 -10.56
N ALA A 141 4.04 9.62 -10.76
CA ALA A 141 3.55 8.92 -11.94
C ALA A 141 2.64 9.84 -12.77
N TRP A 142 2.47 9.51 -14.05
CA TRP A 142 1.54 10.17 -14.96
C TRP A 142 1.07 9.24 -16.06
N ASN A 143 -0.06 9.61 -16.68
CA ASN A 143 -0.59 8.94 -17.85
C ASN A 143 0.13 9.45 -19.11
N ASP A 144 0.92 8.56 -19.72
CA ASP A 144 1.61 8.77 -20.98
C ASP A 144 0.91 7.94 -22.07
N ASN A 145 -0.07 8.54 -22.73
CA ASN A 145 -0.82 7.94 -23.84
C ASN A 145 -1.47 6.58 -23.49
N GLY A 146 -2.13 6.53 -22.33
CA GLY A 146 -2.80 5.33 -21.81
C GLY A 146 -1.87 4.39 -21.06
N LYS A 147 -0.60 4.73 -20.88
CA LYS A 147 0.38 3.93 -20.14
C LYS A 147 0.91 4.68 -18.93
N ILE A 148 1.34 3.92 -17.93
CA ILE A 148 2.00 4.45 -16.75
C ILE A 148 3.43 4.84 -17.12
N ASN A 149 3.80 6.08 -16.82
CA ASN A 149 5.19 6.51 -16.79
C ASN A 149 5.45 7.20 -15.45
N ALA A 150 6.71 7.28 -15.03
CA ALA A 150 7.07 7.77 -13.71
C ALA A 150 8.48 8.35 -13.67
N SER A 151 8.75 9.12 -12.62
CA SER A 151 10.05 9.72 -12.31
C SER A 151 10.29 9.68 -10.80
N PHE A 152 11.49 9.23 -10.44
CA PHE A 152 11.99 9.17 -9.07
C PHE A 152 13.41 9.74 -9.01
N VAL A 153 13.80 10.29 -7.87
CA VAL A 153 15.17 10.76 -7.63
C VAL A 153 15.82 9.91 -6.57
N ASP A 154 17.02 9.41 -6.85
CA ASP A 154 17.88 8.77 -5.85
C ASP A 154 19.34 9.15 -6.11
N SER A 155 20.06 9.50 -5.05
CA SER A 155 21.50 9.80 -5.09
C SER A 155 21.86 10.86 -6.15
N GLY A 156 21.03 11.90 -6.25
CA GLY A 156 21.21 13.02 -7.18
C GLY A 156 20.96 12.70 -8.65
N ARG A 157 20.33 11.56 -8.96
CA ARG A 157 19.98 11.14 -10.33
C ARG A 157 18.49 10.91 -10.47
N GLU A 158 17.96 11.33 -11.61
CA GLU A 158 16.59 11.01 -12.02
C GLU A 158 16.53 9.61 -12.66
N PHE A 159 15.50 8.85 -12.31
CA PHE A 159 15.17 7.57 -12.89
C PHE A 159 13.77 7.64 -13.50
N THR A 160 13.67 7.41 -14.81
CA THR A 160 12.42 7.46 -15.54
C THR A 160 12.31 6.34 -16.57
N GLY A 161 11.08 6.02 -16.97
CA GLY A 161 10.78 4.99 -17.95
C GLY A 161 10.99 3.57 -17.43
N ARG A 162 11.30 2.64 -18.34
CA ARG A 162 11.25 1.19 -18.08
C ARG A 162 12.17 0.69 -16.97
N ILE A 163 13.22 1.44 -16.61
CA ILE A 163 14.15 1.06 -15.53
C ILE A 163 13.47 1.01 -14.16
N ILE A 164 12.34 1.71 -14.00
CA ILE A 164 11.56 1.72 -12.76
C ILE A 164 10.96 0.33 -12.49
N GLY A 165 10.44 -0.32 -13.53
CA GLY A 165 9.75 -1.61 -13.40
C GLY A 165 8.57 -1.51 -12.43
N SER A 166 8.54 -2.41 -11.44
CA SER A 166 7.51 -2.44 -10.39
C SER A 166 7.59 -1.23 -9.47
N MET A 167 6.45 -0.62 -9.20
CA MET A 167 6.28 0.52 -8.29
C MET A 167 4.89 0.47 -7.67
N GLN A 168 4.65 1.31 -6.67
CA GLN A 168 3.34 1.47 -6.06
C GLN A 168 2.79 2.87 -6.35
N MET A 169 1.47 3.00 -6.46
CA MET A 169 0.80 4.29 -6.56
C MET A 169 -0.26 4.37 -5.46
N LEU A 170 -0.38 5.55 -4.84
CA LEU A 170 -1.32 5.76 -3.74
C LEU A 170 -2.74 5.79 -4.29
N VAL A 171 -3.59 4.90 -3.78
CA VAL A 171 -5.00 4.78 -4.14
C VAL A 171 -5.85 5.50 -3.09
N GLU A 172 -6.79 6.31 -3.55
CA GLU A 172 -7.80 6.92 -2.70
C GLU A 172 -8.81 5.87 -2.24
N ILE A 173 -8.90 5.69 -0.93
CA ILE A 173 -9.91 4.82 -0.34
C ILE A 173 -11.24 5.57 -0.37
N PRO A 174 -12.34 4.94 -0.83
CA PRO A 174 -13.67 5.56 -0.79
C PRO A 174 -14.02 6.08 0.61
N ALA A 175 -14.66 7.24 0.70
CA ALA A 175 -15.02 7.86 1.99
C ALA A 175 -15.90 6.97 2.88
N THR A 176 -16.65 6.03 2.29
CA THR A 176 -17.46 5.04 3.02
C THR A 176 -16.63 3.94 3.70
N ALA A 177 -15.35 3.80 3.34
CA ALA A 177 -14.43 2.79 3.87
C ALA A 177 -13.23 3.40 4.61
N ALA A 178 -12.84 4.64 4.28
CA ALA A 178 -11.71 5.32 4.89
C ALA A 178 -12.04 5.84 6.31
N GLY A 179 -11.09 5.71 7.22
CA GLY A 179 -11.16 6.30 8.58
C GLY A 179 -10.40 7.60 8.71
N PHE A 180 -10.01 8.20 7.59
CA PHE A 180 -9.19 9.39 7.48
C PHE A 180 -9.44 10.06 6.12
N GLU A 181 -9.01 11.31 5.98
CA GLU A 181 -9.02 12.05 4.73
C GLU A 181 -7.59 12.46 4.37
N TYR A 182 -7.28 12.53 3.07
CA TYR A 182 -6.00 13.06 2.61
C TYR A 182 -6.09 14.57 2.44
N ILE A 183 -5.09 15.27 2.96
CA ILE A 183 -4.93 16.72 2.80
C ILE A 183 -3.47 17.06 2.50
N TRP A 184 -3.28 18.00 1.58
CA TRP A 184 -1.98 18.62 1.31
C TRP A 184 -1.80 19.83 2.23
N LEU A 185 -0.78 19.80 3.08
CA LEU A 185 -0.47 20.88 4.02
C LEU A 185 0.92 21.48 3.74
N PRO A 186 1.14 22.77 4.04
CA PRO A 186 2.49 23.33 4.10
C PRO A 186 3.37 22.53 5.06
N TYR A 187 4.65 22.34 4.72
CA TYR A 187 5.59 21.53 5.48
C TYR A 187 5.63 21.87 6.98
N GLU A 188 5.68 23.17 7.32
CA GLU A 188 5.72 23.63 8.72
C GLU A 188 4.51 23.18 9.54
N GLN A 189 3.34 23.04 8.90
CA GLN A 189 2.14 22.53 9.54
C GLN A 189 2.20 21.00 9.66
N ALA A 190 2.66 20.32 8.59
CA ALA A 190 2.73 18.87 8.51
C ALA A 190 3.70 18.25 9.53
N VAL A 191 4.80 18.93 9.88
CA VAL A 191 5.79 18.41 10.84
C VAL A 191 5.44 18.62 12.32
N ARG A 192 4.40 19.40 12.63
CA ARG A 192 3.95 19.66 14.01
C ARG A 192 2.70 18.83 14.31
N TYR A 193 2.87 17.51 14.36
CA TYR A 193 1.76 16.54 14.46
C TYR A 193 1.61 15.87 15.83
N GLU A 194 2.53 16.09 16.78
CA GLU A 194 2.57 15.40 18.07
C GLU A 194 1.28 15.60 18.91
N ASP A 195 0.56 16.71 18.70
CA ASP A 195 -0.70 17.05 19.36
C ASP A 195 -1.88 17.21 18.37
N LYS A 196 -1.82 16.57 17.19
CA LYS A 196 -2.83 16.79 16.13
C LYS A 196 -3.41 15.50 15.58
N ASP A 197 -4.61 15.64 15.01
CA ASP A 197 -5.37 14.55 14.39
C ASP A 197 -4.90 14.17 12.97
N PHE A 198 -3.73 14.64 12.55
CA PHE A 198 -3.15 14.30 11.24
C PHE A 198 -1.71 13.83 11.39
N ALA A 199 -1.31 12.93 10.50
CA ALA A 199 0.08 12.53 10.30
C ALA A 199 0.40 12.57 8.80
N PRO A 200 1.63 12.94 8.40
CA PRO A 200 2.04 12.85 7.01
C PRO A 200 1.88 11.42 6.49
N VAL A 201 1.43 11.26 5.24
CA VAL A 201 1.59 9.97 4.55
C VAL A 201 3.08 9.66 4.46
N HIS A 202 3.50 8.52 4.99
CA HIS A 202 4.92 8.17 4.98
C HIS A 202 5.15 6.68 4.74
N MET A 203 6.30 6.37 4.15
CA MET A 203 6.88 5.05 4.13
C MET A 203 8.24 5.13 4.79
N ASN A 204 8.39 4.52 5.97
CA ASN A 204 9.56 4.72 6.81
C ASN A 204 9.79 6.23 7.08
N TYR A 205 10.86 6.83 6.54
CA TYR A 205 11.23 8.23 6.74
C TYR A 205 10.95 9.15 5.53
N VAL A 206 10.27 8.66 4.47
CA VAL A 206 9.94 9.47 3.28
C VAL A 206 8.44 9.74 3.17
N ALA A 207 8.08 10.94 2.70
CA ALA A 207 6.71 11.39 2.48
C ALA A 207 6.59 12.05 1.10
N PRO A 208 5.44 11.93 0.41
CA PRO A 208 5.21 12.65 -0.84
C PRO A 208 5.14 14.15 -0.57
N CYS A 209 5.78 14.95 -1.42
CA CYS A 209 5.91 16.38 -1.21
C CYS A 209 5.88 17.10 -2.55
N VAL A 210 5.04 18.13 -2.67
CA VAL A 210 5.12 19.04 -3.82
C VAL A 210 6.12 20.14 -3.50
N VAL A 211 7.20 20.18 -4.26
CA VAL A 211 8.18 21.26 -4.26
C VAL A 211 7.65 22.40 -5.12
N LYS A 212 7.51 23.57 -4.52
CA LYS A 212 7.12 24.80 -5.20
C LYS A 212 8.29 25.77 -5.27
N THR A 213 8.62 26.20 -6.47
CA THR A 213 9.54 27.31 -6.74
C THR A 213 8.75 28.50 -7.28
N ASP A 214 9.43 29.63 -7.53
CA ASP A 214 8.79 30.81 -8.13
C ASP A 214 8.24 30.52 -9.54
N ASN A 215 8.82 29.56 -10.25
CA ASN A 215 8.54 29.31 -11.66
C ASN A 215 7.75 28.04 -11.92
N PHE A 216 7.82 27.06 -11.02
CA PHE A 216 7.21 25.76 -11.24
C PHE A 216 6.91 24.98 -9.96
N GLU A 217 6.04 23.98 -10.11
CA GLU A 217 5.64 23.01 -9.11
C GLU A 217 5.98 21.60 -9.60
N LEU A 218 6.47 20.75 -8.70
CA LEU A 218 6.85 19.39 -9.00
C LEU A 218 6.56 18.48 -7.81
N LEU A 219 5.95 17.33 -8.05
CA LEU A 219 5.91 16.22 -7.10
C LEU A 219 7.19 15.40 -7.17
#